data_AF-A0A959I6K3-F1
#
_entry.id   AF-A0A959I6K3-F1
#
_cell.length_a   1.000
_cell.length_b   1.000
_cell.length_c   1.000
_cell.angle_alpha   90.00
_cell.angle_beta   90.00
_cell.angle_gamma   90.00
#
_symmetry.space_group_name_H-M   'P 1'
#
loop_
_entity.id
_entity.type
_entity.pdbx_description
1 polymer ?
#
loop_
_entity_poly.entity_id
_entity_poly.type
_entity_poly.pdbx_seq_one_letter_code
_entity_poly.pdbx_strand_id
1 'polypeptide(L)'
;SGSRVNPISQKNLGRLDTLHSFAQTIPDTRLAEMYGKAKTFARTIHSQTETALRSIDRKRESRVNHVFELHNKFSMAVACFIFLFIGAPMGAIVRKGGFGYPLLIAIVFFMFYMIMTIFSKNIAERFVIDAVLAAWLPCLVLFPIGLVLTYMAMRDYKQVVSFDPFLALLPRRLRKLKVE
;
A
#
# COMPACT_ATOMS: atom_id res chain seq x y z
N SER A 1 -19.95 -27.65 -20.99
CA SER A 1 -18.92 -26.60 -20.74
C SER A 1 -17.56 -27.26 -20.86
N GLY A 2 -16.78 -26.87 -21.87
CA GLY A 2 -15.68 -27.65 -22.43
C GLY A 2 -14.46 -27.74 -21.51
N SER A 3 -14.06 -28.97 -21.21
CA SER A 3 -12.83 -29.29 -20.49
C SER A 3 -11.64 -29.04 -21.43
N ARG A 4 -10.86 -27.99 -21.16
CA ARG A 4 -9.60 -27.71 -21.87
C ARG A 4 -8.58 -28.77 -21.48
N VAL A 5 -8.58 -29.88 -22.20
CA VAL A 5 -7.54 -30.90 -22.09
C VAL A 5 -6.24 -30.27 -22.62
N ASN A 6 -5.26 -30.08 -21.73
CA ASN A 6 -3.97 -29.48 -22.07
C ASN A 6 -3.26 -30.33 -23.16
N PRO A 7 -2.80 -29.72 -24.28
CA PRO A 7 -2.17 -30.43 -25.39
C PRO A 7 -0.82 -31.09 -25.02
N ILE A 8 -0.29 -30.78 -23.82
CA ILE A 8 0.95 -31.34 -23.29
C ILE A 8 0.77 -32.82 -22.87
N SER A 9 -0.43 -33.25 -22.47
CA SER A 9 -0.64 -34.60 -21.92
C SER A 9 -0.61 -35.71 -22.99
N GLN A 10 -1.24 -35.48 -24.15
CA GLN A 10 -1.34 -36.47 -25.23
C GLN A 10 0.02 -36.85 -25.84
N LYS A 11 0.96 -35.90 -25.93
CA LYS A 11 2.29 -36.12 -26.55
C LYS A 11 3.24 -36.97 -25.70
N ASN A 12 2.97 -37.08 -24.39
CA ASN A 12 3.81 -37.85 -23.46
C ASN A 12 3.40 -39.32 -23.37
N LEU A 13 2.16 -39.67 -23.72
CA LEU A 13 1.62 -41.03 -23.57
C LEU A 13 2.35 -42.03 -24.48
N GLY A 14 2.55 -41.72 -25.77
CA GLY A 14 3.29 -42.58 -26.69
C GLY A 14 4.81 -42.67 -26.43
N ARG A 15 5.37 -41.77 -25.60
CA ARG A 15 6.80 -41.82 -25.21
C ARG A 15 7.01 -42.79 -24.03
N LEU A 16 6.01 -42.95 -23.17
CA LEU A 16 6.05 -43.87 -22.02
C LEU A 16 6.13 -45.34 -22.47
N ASP A 17 5.38 -45.71 -23.52
CA ASP A 17 5.38 -47.08 -24.06
C ASP A 17 6.75 -47.49 -24.62
N THR A 18 7.43 -46.56 -25.29
CA THR A 18 8.80 -46.80 -25.79
C THR A 18 9.83 -46.94 -24.67
N LEU A 19 9.66 -46.25 -23.53
CA LEU A 19 10.60 -46.35 -22.40
C LEU A 19 10.57 -47.73 -21.74
N HIS A 20 9.41 -48.39 -21.68
CA HIS A 20 9.30 -49.76 -21.17
C HIS A 20 10.04 -50.77 -22.08
N SER A 21 10.01 -50.57 -23.40
CA SER A 21 10.75 -51.39 -24.36
C SER A 21 12.27 -51.18 -24.29
N PHE A 22 12.74 -49.95 -24.03
CA PHE A 22 14.17 -49.67 -23.84
C PHE A 22 14.71 -50.12 -22.48
N ALA A 23 13.85 -50.21 -21.45
CA ALA A 23 14.23 -50.64 -20.11
C ALA A 23 14.63 -52.14 -20.05
N GLN A 24 14.14 -52.97 -20.97
CA GLN A 24 14.45 -54.41 -20.98
C GLN A 24 15.78 -54.77 -21.65
N THR A 25 16.46 -53.83 -22.31
CA THR A 25 17.69 -54.08 -23.09
C THR A 25 18.98 -53.70 -22.36
N ILE A 26 18.92 -53.18 -21.12
CA ILE A 26 20.07 -52.60 -20.39
C ILE A 26 20.30 -53.37 -19.07
N PRO A 27 21.55 -53.76 -18.70
CA PRO A 27 21.85 -54.43 -17.44
C PRO A 27 21.53 -53.56 -16.21
N ASP A 28 20.97 -54.18 -15.16
CA ASP A 28 20.39 -53.53 -13.96
C ASP A 28 21.31 -52.52 -13.25
N THR A 29 22.62 -52.72 -13.29
CA THR A 29 23.63 -51.85 -12.66
C THR A 29 23.78 -50.49 -13.35
N ARG A 30 23.55 -50.39 -14.67
CA ARG A 30 23.59 -49.11 -15.42
C ARG A 30 22.26 -48.36 -15.38
N LEU A 31 21.16 -49.08 -15.14
CA LEU A 31 19.81 -48.53 -15.02
C LEU A 31 19.65 -47.62 -13.80
N ALA A 32 20.20 -48.02 -12.66
CA ALA A 32 20.15 -47.20 -11.43
C ALA A 32 20.91 -45.87 -11.58
N GLU A 33 22.07 -45.89 -12.25
CA GLU A 33 22.89 -44.71 -12.52
C GLU A 33 22.18 -43.76 -13.52
N MET A 34 21.62 -44.31 -14.60
CA MET A 34 20.86 -43.54 -15.60
C MET A 34 19.58 -42.95 -15.03
N TYR A 35 18.85 -43.71 -14.19
CA TYR A 35 17.66 -43.22 -13.50
C TYR A 35 18.00 -42.11 -12.50
N GLY A 36 19.13 -42.22 -11.79
CA GLY A 36 19.67 -41.17 -10.92
C GLY A 36 20.01 -39.90 -11.68
N LYS A 37 20.65 -40.02 -12.85
CA LYS A 37 20.95 -38.88 -13.74
C LYS A 37 19.68 -38.23 -14.30
N ALA A 38 18.73 -39.04 -14.78
CA ALA A 38 17.44 -38.56 -15.29
C ALA A 38 16.62 -37.84 -14.19
N LYS A 39 16.57 -38.40 -12.97
CA LYS A 39 15.88 -37.81 -11.82
C LYS A 39 16.52 -36.49 -11.38
N THR A 40 17.85 -36.43 -11.37
CA THR A 40 18.58 -35.20 -11.05
C THR A 40 18.33 -34.14 -12.12
N PHE A 41 18.39 -34.51 -13.40
CA PHE A 41 18.10 -33.60 -14.51
C PHE A 41 16.66 -33.05 -14.46
N ALA A 42 15.68 -33.92 -14.19
CA ALA A 42 14.28 -33.50 -14.01
C ALA A 42 14.11 -32.55 -12.82
N ARG A 43 14.77 -32.81 -11.68
CA ARG A 43 14.79 -31.91 -10.52
C ARG A 43 15.44 -30.57 -10.82
N THR A 44 16.53 -30.55 -11.58
CA THR A 44 17.21 -29.31 -11.98
C THR A 44 16.37 -28.48 -12.94
N ILE A 45 15.67 -29.12 -13.89
CA ILE A 45 14.73 -28.39 -14.77
C ILE A 45 13.55 -27.84 -13.96
N HIS A 46 13.01 -28.62 -13.02
CA HIS A 46 11.93 -28.17 -12.15
C HIS A 46 12.37 -26.96 -11.30
N SER A 47 13.55 -27.02 -10.67
CA SER A 47 14.07 -25.92 -9.86
C SER A 47 14.41 -24.68 -10.70
N GLN A 48 14.94 -24.85 -11.91
CA GLN A 48 15.18 -23.73 -12.83
C GLN A 48 13.89 -23.07 -13.30
N THR A 49 12.84 -23.86 -13.57
CA THR A 49 11.53 -23.34 -13.98
C THR A 49 10.88 -22.56 -12.83
N GLU A 50 10.96 -23.07 -11.61
CA GLU A 50 10.46 -22.40 -10.41
C GLU A 50 11.23 -21.10 -10.12
N THR A 51 12.55 -21.09 -10.34
CA THR A 51 13.39 -19.91 -10.17
C THR A 51 13.11 -18.86 -11.25
N ALA A 52 12.90 -19.30 -12.50
CA ALA A 52 12.53 -18.43 -13.61
C ALA A 52 11.16 -17.76 -13.39
N LEU A 53 10.16 -18.53 -12.93
CA LEU A 53 8.85 -18.01 -12.52
C LEU A 53 8.99 -16.94 -11.43
N ARG A 54 9.72 -17.24 -10.34
CA ARG A 54 9.99 -16.26 -9.27
C ARG A 54 10.70 -15.01 -9.76
N SER A 55 11.59 -15.12 -10.74
CA SER A 55 12.32 -13.97 -11.29
C SER A 55 11.43 -13.02 -12.11
N ILE A 56 10.39 -13.55 -12.76
CA ILE A 56 9.40 -12.77 -13.52
C ILE A 56 8.49 -12.02 -12.56
N ASP A 57 8.02 -12.68 -11.50
CA ASP A 57 7.17 -12.06 -10.48
C ASP A 57 7.89 -10.93 -9.74
N ARG A 58 9.15 -11.12 -9.35
CA ARG A 58 9.95 -10.06 -8.69
C ARG A 58 10.18 -8.84 -9.57
N LYS A 59 10.40 -9.03 -10.88
CA LYS A 59 10.53 -7.90 -11.82
C LYS A 59 9.23 -7.11 -11.95
N ARG A 60 8.08 -7.79 -11.87
CA ARG A 60 6.76 -7.15 -11.92
C ARG A 60 6.48 -6.35 -10.65
N GLU A 61 6.76 -6.92 -9.49
CA GLU A 61 6.62 -6.27 -8.18
C GLU A 61 7.50 -5.01 -8.06
N SER A 62 8.77 -5.11 -8.50
CA SER A 62 9.69 -3.96 -8.49
C SER A 62 9.21 -2.80 -9.38
N ARG A 63 8.61 -3.08 -10.54
CA ARG A 63 8.03 -2.02 -11.39
C ARG A 63 6.84 -1.34 -10.71
N VAL A 64 5.96 -2.13 -10.07
CA VAL A 64 4.77 -1.60 -9.39
C VAL A 64 5.15 -0.72 -8.21
N ASN A 65 6.12 -1.13 -7.40
CA ASN A 65 6.64 -0.33 -6.29
C ASN A 65 7.32 0.96 -6.77
N HIS A 66 8.09 0.89 -7.87
CA HIS A 66 8.73 2.09 -8.42
C HIS A 66 7.69 3.13 -8.88
N VAL A 67 6.62 2.67 -9.53
CA VAL A 67 5.51 3.53 -9.95
C VAL A 67 4.75 4.09 -8.73
N PHE A 68 4.52 3.27 -7.69
CA PHE A 68 3.91 3.73 -6.43
C PHE A 68 4.69 4.89 -5.81
N GLU A 69 6.01 4.73 -5.64
CA GLU A 69 6.85 5.74 -5.01
C GLU A 69 6.87 7.05 -5.80
N LEU A 70 6.81 6.96 -7.13
CA LEU A 70 6.72 8.12 -8.00
C LEU A 70 5.41 8.89 -7.75
N HIS A 71 4.27 8.19 -7.80
CA HIS A 71 2.96 8.82 -7.60
C HIS A 71 2.75 9.33 -6.17
N ASN A 72 3.32 8.68 -5.17
CA ASN A 72 3.22 9.12 -3.77
C ASN A 72 3.88 10.49 -3.56
N LYS A 73 4.99 10.77 -4.25
CA LYS A 73 5.65 12.10 -4.20
C LYS A 73 4.77 13.20 -4.80
N PHE A 74 4.07 12.90 -5.90
CA PHE A 74 3.12 13.83 -6.50
C PHE A 74 1.89 14.06 -5.60
N SER A 75 1.35 12.98 -5.03
CA SER A 75 0.23 13.02 -4.08
C SER A 75 0.54 13.91 -2.88
N MET A 76 1.76 13.81 -2.34
CA MET A 76 2.22 14.67 -1.24
C MET A 76 2.17 16.17 -1.58
N ALA A 77 2.63 16.55 -2.78
CA ALA A 77 2.60 17.93 -3.21
C ALA A 77 1.14 18.44 -3.35
N VAL A 78 0.24 17.61 -3.90
CA VAL A 78 -1.19 17.93 -3.99
C VAL A 78 -1.82 18.07 -2.61
N ALA A 79 -1.49 17.19 -1.66
CA ALA A 79 -1.95 17.28 -0.28
C ALA A 79 -1.53 18.59 0.39
N CYS A 80 -0.30 19.06 0.15
CA CYS A 80 0.17 20.37 0.64
C CYS A 80 -0.68 21.53 0.12
N PHE A 81 -1.06 21.52 -1.17
CA PHE A 81 -1.97 22.53 -1.70
C PHE A 81 -3.35 22.46 -1.04
N ILE A 82 -3.91 21.26 -0.85
CA ILE A 82 -5.19 21.06 -0.16
C ILE A 82 -5.13 21.64 1.26
N PHE A 83 -4.04 21.38 2.01
CA PHE A 83 -3.84 21.93 3.34
C PHE A 83 -3.70 23.44 3.37
N LEU A 84 -3.09 24.04 2.34
CA LEU A 84 -3.01 25.49 2.22
C LEU A 84 -4.40 26.09 2.00
N PHE A 85 -5.22 25.49 1.13
CA PHE A 85 -6.61 25.92 0.89
C PHE A 85 -7.53 25.72 2.11
N ILE A 86 -7.29 24.72 2.94
CA ILE A 86 -8.01 24.51 4.21
C ILE A 86 -7.51 25.49 5.29
N GLY A 87 -6.20 25.72 5.33
CA GLY A 87 -5.54 26.60 6.29
C GLY A 87 -5.84 28.08 6.04
N ALA A 88 -6.00 28.52 4.80
CA ALA A 88 -6.32 29.90 4.44
C ALA A 88 -7.64 30.44 5.03
N PRO A 89 -8.81 29.77 4.89
CA PRO A 89 -10.06 30.21 5.49
C PRO A 89 -10.01 30.14 7.01
N MET A 90 -9.39 29.10 7.59
CA MET A 90 -9.21 28.99 9.04
C MET A 90 -8.28 30.09 9.60
N GLY A 91 -7.21 30.42 8.88
CA GLY A 91 -6.26 31.46 9.27
C GLY A 91 -6.84 32.87 9.20
N ALA A 92 -7.64 33.18 8.17
CA ALA A 92 -8.26 34.50 8.01
C ALA A 92 -9.36 34.78 9.05
N ILE A 93 -10.04 33.74 9.55
CA ILE A 93 -11.12 33.87 10.54
C ILE A 93 -10.58 34.14 11.96
N VAL A 94 -9.36 33.70 12.28
CA VAL A 94 -8.79 33.76 13.63
C VAL A 94 -8.05 35.10 13.88
N ARG A 95 -8.79 36.21 13.91
CA ARG A 95 -8.27 37.50 14.44
C ARG A 95 -8.51 37.68 15.96
N LYS A 96 -9.20 36.74 16.62
CA LYS A 96 -9.50 36.78 18.07
C LYS A 96 -8.80 35.67 18.90
N GLY A 97 -8.08 34.76 18.26
CA GLY A 97 -7.26 33.71 18.91
C GLY A 97 -5.80 33.83 18.46
N GLY A 98 -4.84 33.42 19.30
CA GLY A 98 -3.42 33.52 18.97
C GLY A 98 -3.01 32.70 17.72
N PHE A 99 -1.86 33.04 17.13
CA PHE A 99 -1.31 32.46 15.89
C PHE A 99 -1.22 30.92 15.83
N GLY A 100 -1.37 30.21 16.96
CA GLY A 100 -1.15 28.76 17.06
C GLY A 100 -2.35 27.86 16.72
N TYR A 101 -3.60 28.34 16.77
CA TYR A 101 -4.77 27.47 16.50
C TYR A 101 -4.82 26.91 15.06
N PRO A 102 -4.67 27.73 14.00
CA PRO A 102 -4.60 27.22 12.63
C PRO A 102 -3.37 26.33 12.40
N LEU A 103 -2.24 26.63 13.07
CA LEU A 103 -1.03 25.80 13.01
C LEU A 103 -1.25 24.42 13.62
N LEU A 104 -1.90 24.34 14.78
CA LEU A 104 -2.18 23.07 15.45
C LEU A 104 -3.09 22.17 14.61
N ILE A 105 -4.14 22.75 14.03
CA ILE A 105 -5.05 22.03 13.12
C ILE A 105 -4.31 21.48 11.92
N ALA A 106 -3.41 22.25 11.31
CA ALA A 106 -2.60 21.77 10.20
C ALA A 106 -1.74 20.55 10.58
N ILE A 107 -1.12 20.55 11.77
CA ILE A 107 -0.30 19.42 12.25
C ILE A 107 -1.15 18.16 12.47
N VAL A 108 -2.34 18.30 13.06
CA VAL A 108 -3.26 17.16 13.29
C VAL A 108 -3.70 16.54 11.96
N PHE A 109 -4.07 17.37 10.99
CA PHE A 109 -4.43 16.90 9.65
C PHE A 109 -3.26 16.27 8.89
N PHE A 110 -2.06 16.83 9.04
CA PHE A 110 -0.84 16.24 8.49
C PHE A 110 -0.57 14.85 9.06
N MET A 111 -0.74 14.67 10.38
CA MET A 111 -0.60 13.37 11.03
C MET A 111 -1.64 12.37 10.50
N PHE A 112 -2.89 12.80 10.33
CA PHE A 112 -3.95 11.97 9.76
C PHE A 112 -3.60 11.52 8.33
N TYR A 113 -3.08 12.42 7.50
CA TYR A 113 -2.61 12.09 6.15
C TYR A 113 -1.46 11.07 6.16
N MET A 114 -0.49 11.22 7.07
CA MET A 114 0.62 10.26 7.20
C MET A 114 0.11 8.87 7.56
N ILE A 115 -0.85 8.78 8.48
CA ILE A 115 -1.48 7.51 8.86
C ILE A 115 -2.19 6.88 7.65
N MET A 116 -3.03 7.64 6.93
CA MET A 116 -3.69 7.16 5.71
C MET A 116 -2.71 6.69 4.63
N THR A 117 -1.58 7.36 4.49
CA THR A 117 -0.52 6.99 3.53
C THR A 117 0.10 5.65 3.90
N ILE A 118 0.39 5.42 5.18
CA ILE A 118 0.91 4.13 5.68
C ILE A 118 -0.12 3.02 5.44
N PHE A 119 -1.41 3.26 5.74
CA PHE A 119 -2.46 2.30 5.46
C PHE A 119 -2.57 1.98 3.97
N SER A 120 -2.54 3.00 3.10
CA SER A 120 -2.64 2.81 1.65
C SER A 120 -1.46 2.02 1.09
N LYS A 121 -0.24 2.23 1.63
CA LYS A 121 0.93 1.44 1.30
C LYS A 121 0.76 -0.04 1.72
N ASN A 122 0.27 -0.28 2.93
CA ASN A 122 0.00 -1.65 3.41
C ASN A 122 -1.04 -2.39 2.56
N ILE A 123 -2.02 -1.68 1.98
CA ILE A 123 -3.04 -2.27 1.10
C ILE A 123 -2.47 -2.53 -0.31
N ALA A 124 -1.58 -1.66 -0.80
CA ALA A 124 -0.87 -1.85 -2.07
C ALA A 124 0.07 -3.06 -2.04
N GLU A 125 0.81 -3.26 -0.95
CA GLU A 125 1.72 -4.41 -0.76
C GLU A 125 0.99 -5.75 -0.74
N ARG A 126 -0.29 -5.77 -0.36
CA ARG A 126 -1.13 -6.98 -0.40
C ARG A 126 -1.69 -7.28 -1.80
N PHE A 127 -1.28 -6.53 -2.83
CA PHE A 127 -1.78 -6.62 -4.21
C PHE A 127 -3.32 -6.50 -4.33
N VAL A 128 -3.98 -5.86 -3.35
CA VAL A 128 -5.44 -5.70 -3.33
C VAL A 128 -5.87 -4.56 -4.27
N ILE A 129 -5.03 -3.55 -4.43
CA ILE A 129 -5.29 -2.34 -5.23
C ILE A 129 -4.05 -1.98 -6.06
N ASP A 130 -4.28 -1.37 -7.22
CA ASP A 130 -3.20 -0.86 -8.07
C ASP A 130 -2.39 0.21 -7.32
N ALA A 131 -1.06 0.17 -7.48
CA ALA A 131 -0.13 1.11 -6.86
C ALA A 131 -0.47 2.57 -7.14
N VAL A 132 -0.92 2.89 -8.35
CA VAL A 132 -1.27 4.26 -8.72
C VAL A 132 -2.48 4.71 -7.90
N LEU A 133 -3.51 3.86 -7.81
CA LEU A 133 -4.72 4.19 -7.06
C LEU A 133 -4.42 4.33 -5.56
N ALA A 134 -3.61 3.42 -5.01
CA ALA A 134 -3.21 3.45 -3.61
C ALA A 134 -2.47 4.74 -3.23
N ALA A 135 -1.62 5.27 -4.11
CA ALA A 135 -0.90 6.51 -3.86
C ALA A 135 -1.82 7.75 -3.82
N TRP A 136 -2.95 7.72 -4.55
CA TRP A 136 -3.90 8.84 -4.63
C TRP A 136 -5.04 8.73 -3.61
N LEU A 137 -5.25 7.54 -3.05
CA LEU A 137 -6.30 7.24 -2.08
C LEU A 137 -6.27 8.17 -0.85
N PRO A 138 -5.10 8.47 -0.23
CA PRO A 138 -5.03 9.44 0.87
C PRO A 138 -5.54 10.83 0.46
N CYS A 139 -5.16 11.32 -0.71
CA CYS A 139 -5.63 12.63 -1.22
C CYS A 139 -7.13 12.63 -1.50
N LEU A 140 -7.66 11.57 -2.13
CA LEU A 140 -9.08 11.45 -2.45
C LEU A 140 -9.97 11.38 -1.23
N VAL A 141 -9.49 10.83 -0.11
CA VAL A 141 -10.24 10.79 1.15
C VAL A 141 -10.05 12.07 1.95
N LEU A 142 -8.83 12.61 1.99
CA LEU A 142 -8.52 13.83 2.71
C LEU A 142 -9.23 15.06 2.13
N PHE A 143 -9.33 15.16 0.80
CA PHE A 143 -9.96 16.30 0.13
C PHE A 143 -11.42 16.55 0.55
N PRO A 144 -12.36 15.57 0.46
CA PRO A 144 -13.74 15.77 0.88
C PRO A 144 -13.86 15.96 2.39
N ILE A 145 -13.08 15.22 3.19
CA ILE A 145 -13.09 15.38 4.67
C ILE A 145 -12.66 16.79 5.05
N GLY A 146 -11.55 17.26 4.48
CA GLY A 146 -11.01 18.59 4.72
C GLY A 146 -11.98 19.69 4.27
N LEU A 147 -12.64 19.51 3.12
CA LEU A 147 -13.63 20.47 2.61
C LEU A 147 -14.88 20.53 3.49
N VAL A 148 -15.44 19.37 3.86
CA VAL A 148 -16.61 19.29 4.76
C VAL A 148 -16.28 19.89 6.12
N LEU A 149 -15.13 19.54 6.70
CA LEU A 149 -14.73 20.07 8.01
C LEU A 149 -14.49 21.58 7.96
N THR A 150 -13.86 22.09 6.91
CA THR A 150 -13.67 23.53 6.71
C THR A 150 -15.01 24.24 6.59
N TYR A 151 -15.95 23.67 5.83
CA TYR A 151 -17.29 24.23 5.66
C TYR A 151 -18.08 24.26 6.97
N MET A 152 -18.03 23.19 7.77
CA MET A 152 -18.65 23.13 9.08
C MET A 152 -18.03 24.14 10.05
N ALA A 153 -16.70 24.21 10.10
CA ALA A 153 -16.00 25.14 10.99
C ALA A 153 -16.18 26.61 10.58
N MET A 154 -16.37 26.91 9.28
CA MET A 154 -16.73 28.26 8.82
C MET A 154 -18.15 28.69 9.25
N ARG A 155 -19.10 27.75 9.34
CA ARG A 155 -20.49 28.03 9.73
C ARG A 155 -20.71 28.04 11.25
N ASP A 156 -20.06 27.12 11.97
CA ASP A 156 -20.33 26.83 13.39
C ASP A 156 -19.15 27.18 14.32
N TYR A 157 -18.33 28.18 13.97
CA TYR A 157 -17.10 28.56 14.70
C TYR A 157 -17.30 28.82 16.21
N LYS A 158 -18.54 29.06 16.66
CA LYS A 158 -18.87 29.36 18.06
C LYS A 158 -18.77 28.15 19.00
N GLN A 159 -18.79 26.91 18.50
CA GLN A 159 -18.77 25.70 19.35
C GLN A 159 -17.53 24.81 19.20
N VAL A 160 -16.86 24.78 18.04
CA VAL A 160 -15.71 23.87 17.81
C VAL A 160 -14.44 24.29 18.55
N VAL A 161 -14.37 25.56 18.99
CA VAL A 161 -13.20 26.16 19.67
C VAL A 161 -13.49 26.49 21.15
N SER A 162 -14.56 25.95 21.74
CA SER A 162 -14.75 26.02 23.19
C SER A 162 -13.85 24.97 23.86
N PHE A 163 -12.59 25.34 24.09
CA PHE A 163 -11.70 24.63 25.02
C PHE A 163 -12.07 24.88 26.50
N ASP A 164 -13.29 25.35 26.77
CA ASP A 164 -13.80 25.56 28.14
C ASP A 164 -13.62 24.34 29.05
N PRO A 165 -13.75 23.07 28.58
CA PRO A 165 -13.47 21.91 29.44
C PRO A 165 -11.99 21.78 29.84
N PHE A 166 -11.07 22.14 28.94
CA PHE A 166 -9.62 22.05 29.18
C PHE A 166 -9.13 23.18 30.10
N LEU A 167 -9.66 24.39 29.93
CA LEU A 167 -9.41 25.53 30.82
C LEU A 167 -10.10 25.38 32.19
N ALA A 168 -11.18 24.60 32.28
CA ALA A 168 -11.83 24.23 33.53
C ALA A 168 -11.03 23.21 34.36
N LEU A 169 -10.16 22.42 33.72
CA LEU A 169 -9.27 21.45 34.38
C LEU A 169 -7.99 22.08 34.97
N LEU A 170 -7.68 23.34 34.60
CA LEU A 170 -6.50 24.04 35.11
C LEU A 170 -6.74 24.56 36.54
N PRO A 171 -5.88 24.24 37.52
CA PRO A 171 -6.06 24.70 38.90
C PRO A 171 -6.09 26.23 38.99
N ARG A 172 -7.12 26.75 39.69
CA ARG A 172 -7.45 28.18 39.83
C ARG A 172 -6.31 29.09 40.32
N ARG A 173 -5.21 28.53 40.86
CA ARG A 173 -4.05 29.29 41.36
C ARG A 173 -3.30 30.07 40.27
N LEU A 174 -3.28 29.58 39.04
CA LEU A 174 -2.62 30.29 37.92
C LEU A 174 -3.50 31.38 37.29
N ARG A 175 -4.80 31.42 37.62
CA ARG A 175 -5.74 32.41 37.09
C ARG A 175 -5.52 33.81 37.69
N LYS A 176 -4.84 33.91 38.84
CA LYS A 176 -4.57 35.18 39.54
C LYS A 176 -3.30 35.91 39.09
N LEU A 177 -2.40 35.28 38.35
CA LEU A 177 -1.12 35.89 37.91
C LEU A 177 -1.19 36.56 36.52
N LYS A 178 -2.35 36.55 35.86
CA LYS A 178 -2.55 37.19 34.54
C LYS A 178 -3.50 38.40 34.60
N VAL A 179 -3.89 38.82 35.81
CA VAL A 179 -4.83 39.92 36.04
C VAL A 179 -4.17 41.09 36.81
N GLU A 180 -2.87 40.98 37.14
CA GLU A 180 -2.01 42.12 37.48
C GLU A 180 -1.04 42.40 36.33
#